data_AF-A0A653WM39-F1
#
_entry.id   AF-A0A653WM39-F1
#
_cell.length_a   1.000
_cell.length_b   1.000
_cell.length_c   1.000
_cell.angle_alpha   90.00
_cell.angle_beta   90.00
_cell.angle_gamma   90.00
#
_symmetry.space_group_name_H-M   'P 1'
#
loop_
_entity.id
_entity.type
_entity.pdbx_description
1 polymer ?
#
loop_
_entity_poly.entity_id
_entity_poly.type
_entity_poly.pdbx_seq_one_letter_code
_entity_poly.pdbx_strand_id
1 'polypeptide(L)'
;MYANNFYDAFITGLQTGLRKTLRLVASSIFFVLLSQSAFSKVALADTTLSQPAQHALTQFIPASHPALLYSGRIDTTDTNRPYLSWPGSSVSFKFTGAKLVLRLTDDKGLNYYNVIFNHQDAYPYVLAAQKGTHEYDLSYMIEKPVTEVTLFKRTEGEEGGSYIGGLILQARAKLLTPTPLPQRRIAFYGDSVTVGMGNEAAHNAPDNNPAEKNHYLSYAAIAARDLNAEFHSIAKSGIGVLVSWFDFTMPAYFDQLRAESNNDSKWDFSQWQPHVVVVNLLQNDSWLIDNEKRLNATPAEISQAYYEFIQTLRSKHPDAHFICALGSMDITRDNQWPGYVTQAIKQIKQQDAGAKIDQIEFDYTGYGAHPRVEQHLKNAKKLSAFIRQKTAWSDDGSTQ
;
A
#
# COMPACT_ATOMS: atom_id res chain seq x y z
N MET A 1 22.30 37.25 47.88
CA MET A 1 22.22 38.30 46.84
C MET A 1 22.46 37.64 45.49
N TYR A 2 21.72 38.05 44.46
CA TYR A 2 21.57 37.44 43.11
C TYR A 2 20.47 36.36 42.98
N ALA A 3 19.20 36.79 43.07
CA ALA A 3 18.07 36.07 42.47
C ALA A 3 16.77 36.91 42.30
N ASN A 4 16.81 38.25 42.34
CA ASN A 4 15.57 39.07 42.30
C ASN A 4 15.51 40.13 41.18
N ASN A 5 16.45 40.15 40.22
CA ASN A 5 16.52 41.23 39.21
C ASN A 5 16.17 40.83 37.76
N PHE A 6 15.61 39.64 37.53
CA PHE A 6 15.19 39.23 36.17
C PHE A 6 13.68 39.12 35.97
N TYR A 7 12.88 39.20 37.03
CA TYR A 7 11.41 39.07 36.94
C TYR A 7 10.72 40.43 36.65
N ASP A 8 11.28 41.55 37.12
CA ASP A 8 10.67 42.88 36.93
C ASP A 8 10.94 43.51 35.55
N ALA A 9 11.93 43.00 34.81
CA ALA A 9 12.23 43.46 33.45
C ALA A 9 11.28 42.84 32.38
N PHE A 10 10.63 41.72 32.69
CA PHE A 10 9.77 41.00 31.73
C PHE A 10 8.31 41.48 31.76
N ILE A 11 7.81 41.96 32.91
CA ILE A 11 6.43 42.43 33.08
C ILE A 11 6.22 43.86 32.55
N THR A 12 7.27 44.67 32.49
CA THR A 12 7.20 46.07 31.99
C THR A 12 7.18 46.15 30.44
N GLY A 13 7.68 45.11 29.75
CA GLY A 13 7.66 45.01 28.28
C GLY A 13 6.31 44.56 27.68
N LEU A 14 5.47 43.86 28.45
CA LEU A 14 4.17 43.35 27.99
C LEU A 14 3.02 44.38 28.09
N GLN A 15 3.19 45.47 28.86
CA GLN A 15 2.15 46.51 29.00
C GLN A 15 2.28 47.69 28.02
N THR A 16 3.39 47.79 27.28
CA THR A 16 3.63 48.88 26.30
C THR A 16 3.35 48.48 24.85
N GLY A 17 3.30 47.18 24.53
CA GLY A 17 2.95 46.67 23.18
C GLY A 17 1.45 46.60 22.90
N LEU A 18 0.61 46.41 23.92
CA LEU A 18 -0.85 46.24 23.75
C LEU A 18 -1.63 47.56 23.59
N ARG A 19 -0.97 48.72 23.70
CA ARG A 19 -1.62 50.06 23.58
C ARG A 19 -1.44 50.74 22.22
N LYS A 20 -0.82 50.07 21.23
CA LYS A 20 -0.59 50.63 19.89
C LYS A 20 -1.39 49.99 18.74
N THR A 21 -2.23 48.99 19.01
CA THR A 21 -3.05 48.32 17.97
C THR A 21 -4.56 48.39 18.22
N LEU A 22 -5.00 49.26 19.14
CA LEU A 22 -6.40 49.65 19.32
C LEU A 22 -6.53 51.18 19.16
N ARG A 23 -6.31 51.69 17.95
CA ARG A 23 -6.60 53.10 17.60
C ARG A 23 -6.87 53.32 16.10
N LEU A 24 -7.41 52.30 15.43
CA LEU A 24 -7.74 52.38 14.00
C LEU A 24 -9.05 51.66 13.65
N VAL A 25 -10.06 51.74 14.53
CA VAL A 25 -11.46 51.44 14.20
C VAL A 25 -12.36 52.32 15.07
N ALA A 26 -12.75 53.51 14.59
CA ALA A 26 -13.93 54.27 15.02
C ALA A 26 -13.91 55.68 14.43
N SER A 27 -14.54 55.86 13.26
CA SER A 27 -15.06 57.09 12.64
C SER A 27 -15.38 56.68 11.19
N SER A 28 -16.60 56.58 10.68
CA SER A 28 -17.74 57.45 10.88
C SER A 28 -19.02 56.72 10.45
N ILE A 29 -20.04 56.72 11.31
CA ILE A 29 -21.44 56.42 10.96
C ILE A 29 -22.22 57.70 11.23
N PHE A 30 -23.04 58.11 10.24
CA PHE A 30 -24.21 59.01 10.25
C PHE A 30 -24.13 60.13 9.20
N PHE A 31 -24.89 59.97 8.12
CA PHE A 31 -25.86 60.96 7.66
C PHE A 31 -26.88 60.29 6.73
N VAL A 32 -28.15 60.29 7.16
CA VAL A 32 -29.34 59.97 6.37
C VAL A 32 -30.10 61.28 6.23
N LEU A 33 -30.48 61.67 5.00
CA LEU A 33 -31.81 62.17 4.61
C LEU A 33 -31.79 62.80 3.21
N LEU A 34 -32.61 62.20 2.33
CA LEU A 34 -33.49 62.80 1.33
C LEU A 34 -32.93 63.83 0.33
N SER A 35 -32.80 63.39 -0.92
CA SER A 35 -33.31 64.20 -2.04
C SER A 35 -34.03 63.29 -3.04
N GLN A 36 -35.25 63.69 -3.38
CA GLN A 36 -36.14 62.99 -4.30
C GLN A 36 -35.64 63.16 -5.73
N SER A 37 -35.30 62.06 -6.40
CA SER A 37 -34.97 62.05 -7.82
C SER A 37 -36.24 62.00 -8.67
N ALA A 38 -36.43 63.05 -9.46
CA ALA A 38 -37.46 63.15 -10.49
C ALA A 38 -37.27 62.07 -11.57
N PHE A 39 -38.39 61.53 -12.04
CA PHE A 39 -38.49 60.59 -13.13
C PHE A 39 -37.90 61.14 -14.43
N SER A 40 -37.04 60.35 -15.06
CA SER A 40 -36.85 60.38 -16.51
C SER A 40 -36.59 58.95 -16.98
N LYS A 41 -37.56 58.40 -17.70
CA LYS A 41 -37.49 57.10 -18.38
C LYS A 41 -36.40 57.16 -19.44
N VAL A 42 -35.22 56.65 -19.13
CA VAL A 42 -34.28 56.18 -20.15
C VAL A 42 -34.57 54.70 -20.35
N ALA A 43 -34.90 54.33 -21.58
CA ALA A 43 -35.05 52.93 -21.98
C ALA A 43 -33.73 52.21 -21.67
N LEU A 44 -33.76 51.31 -20.69
CA LEU A 44 -32.69 50.34 -20.49
C LEU A 44 -32.77 49.39 -21.68
N ALA A 45 -31.81 49.52 -22.60
CA ALA A 45 -31.50 48.44 -23.50
C ALA A 45 -31.13 47.23 -22.64
N ASP A 46 -31.79 46.09 -22.87
CA ASP A 46 -31.40 44.79 -22.32
C ASP A 46 -30.05 44.39 -22.93
N THR A 47 -28.97 45.03 -22.47
CA THR A 47 -27.65 44.43 -22.53
C THR A 47 -27.64 43.32 -21.50
N THR A 48 -27.99 42.12 -21.95
CA THR A 48 -27.57 40.88 -21.29
C THR A 48 -26.05 40.89 -21.27
N LEU A 49 -25.47 41.49 -20.24
CA LEU A 49 -24.08 41.27 -19.87
C LEU A 49 -23.99 39.79 -19.52
N SER A 50 -23.52 38.99 -20.47
CA SER A 50 -23.10 37.62 -20.20
C SER A 50 -22.11 37.70 -19.05
N GLN A 51 -22.51 37.24 -17.87
CA GLN A 51 -21.56 37.01 -16.79
C GLN A 51 -20.46 36.13 -17.37
N PRO A 52 -19.17 36.53 -17.28
CA PRO A 52 -18.10 35.63 -17.68
C PRO A 52 -18.30 34.35 -16.88
N ALA A 53 -18.42 33.21 -17.57
CA ALA A 53 -18.57 31.92 -16.92
C ALA A 53 -17.46 31.80 -15.87
N GLN A 54 -17.84 31.78 -14.60
CA GLN A 54 -16.91 31.60 -13.50
C GLN A 54 -16.47 30.14 -13.57
N HIS A 55 -15.47 29.86 -14.41
CA HIS A 55 -14.94 28.52 -14.58
C HIS A 55 -14.46 28.05 -13.20
N ALA A 56 -14.97 26.90 -12.75
CA ALA A 56 -14.50 26.27 -11.52
C ALA A 56 -12.97 26.18 -11.57
N LEU A 57 -12.29 26.58 -10.49
CA LEU A 57 -10.83 26.59 -10.40
C LEU A 57 -10.23 25.17 -10.35
N THR A 58 -11.08 24.18 -10.11
CA THR A 58 -10.73 22.77 -10.02
C THR A 58 -11.74 21.92 -10.79
N GLN A 59 -11.36 20.68 -11.04
CA GLN A 59 -12.25 19.64 -11.56
C GLN A 59 -12.09 18.37 -10.72
N PHE A 60 -13.17 17.63 -10.56
CA PHE A 60 -13.18 16.33 -9.90
C PHE A 60 -13.06 15.22 -10.93
N ILE A 61 -12.17 14.26 -10.67
CA ILE A 61 -12.00 13.04 -11.43
C ILE A 61 -12.51 11.87 -10.57
N PRO A 62 -13.52 11.10 -11.03
CA PRO A 62 -14.00 9.94 -10.31
C PRO A 62 -12.95 8.82 -10.27
N ALA A 63 -12.99 8.00 -9.23
CA ALA A 63 -12.07 6.86 -9.10
C ALA A 63 -12.24 5.80 -10.20
N SER A 64 -13.42 5.73 -10.83
CA SER A 64 -13.72 4.87 -11.98
C SER A 64 -13.10 5.36 -13.30
N HIS A 65 -12.42 6.51 -13.31
CA HIS A 65 -11.87 7.06 -14.55
C HIS A 65 -10.79 6.13 -15.13
N PRO A 66 -10.84 5.75 -16.42
CA PRO A 66 -10.01 4.68 -17.01
C PRO A 66 -8.51 4.98 -17.04
N ALA A 67 -8.12 6.24 -16.84
CA ALA A 67 -6.71 6.63 -16.72
C ALA A 67 -6.12 6.44 -15.31
N LEU A 68 -6.91 5.98 -14.33
CA LEU A 68 -6.43 5.50 -13.04
C LEU A 68 -6.20 3.99 -13.16
N LEU A 69 -4.94 3.57 -13.15
CA LEU A 69 -4.57 2.16 -13.20
C LEU A 69 -4.45 1.60 -11.80
N TYR A 70 -5.26 0.60 -11.52
CA TYR A 70 -5.26 -0.13 -10.27
C TYR A 70 -4.44 -1.42 -10.43
N SER A 71 -3.64 -1.76 -9.43
CA SER A 71 -2.89 -3.01 -9.38
C SER A 71 -2.96 -3.63 -7.99
N GLY A 72 -3.09 -4.95 -7.93
CA GLY A 72 -3.41 -5.71 -6.73
C GLY A 72 -4.80 -6.34 -6.79
N ARG A 73 -5.17 -7.07 -5.73
CA ARG A 73 -6.55 -7.55 -5.55
C ARG A 73 -7.42 -6.40 -5.07
N ILE A 74 -7.94 -5.63 -6.01
CA ILE A 74 -8.76 -4.45 -5.73
C ILE A 74 -10.24 -4.85 -5.75
N ASP A 75 -10.96 -4.50 -4.69
CA ASP A 75 -12.42 -4.61 -4.72
C ASP A 75 -12.99 -3.46 -5.56
N THR A 76 -13.51 -3.82 -6.74
CA THR A 76 -14.15 -2.94 -7.71
C THR A 76 -15.63 -3.28 -7.90
N THR A 77 -16.25 -3.98 -6.94
CA THR A 77 -17.70 -4.26 -6.95
C THR A 77 -18.53 -2.98 -7.07
N ASP A 78 -18.08 -1.90 -6.45
CA ASP A 78 -18.44 -0.52 -6.82
C ASP A 78 -17.26 0.15 -7.54
N THR A 79 -17.34 0.25 -8.87
CA THR A 79 -16.30 0.86 -9.70
C THR A 79 -16.01 2.32 -9.36
N ASN A 80 -16.96 3.05 -8.76
CA ASN A 80 -16.76 4.43 -8.34
C ASN A 80 -16.06 4.55 -6.99
N ARG A 81 -15.91 3.44 -6.27
CA ARG A 81 -15.24 3.35 -4.98
C ARG A 81 -14.33 2.11 -4.91
N PRO A 82 -13.26 2.04 -5.71
CA PRO A 82 -12.28 0.96 -5.60
C PRO A 82 -11.68 0.92 -4.20
N TYR A 83 -11.59 -0.27 -3.61
CA TYR A 83 -11.17 -0.47 -2.24
C TYR A 83 -9.85 -1.26 -2.16
N LEU A 84 -8.85 -0.64 -1.52
CA LEU A 84 -7.49 -1.15 -1.37
C LEU A 84 -7.30 -1.67 0.06
N SER A 85 -7.21 -2.98 0.24
CA SER A 85 -7.00 -3.61 1.56
C SER A 85 -5.71 -4.42 1.64
N TRP A 86 -5.30 -5.11 0.57
CA TRP A 86 -4.07 -5.90 0.54
C TRP A 86 -2.81 -5.02 0.52
N PRO A 87 -1.73 -5.42 1.20
CA PRO A 87 -0.46 -4.70 1.11
C PRO A 87 0.06 -4.70 -0.34
N GLY A 88 0.63 -3.58 -0.78
CA GLY A 88 1.09 -3.41 -2.15
C GLY A 88 0.01 -3.08 -3.18
N SER A 89 -1.26 -3.08 -2.79
CA SER A 89 -2.34 -2.53 -3.63
C SER A 89 -2.04 -1.07 -3.97
N SER A 90 -2.25 -0.69 -5.22
CA SER A 90 -1.89 0.66 -5.68
C SER A 90 -2.84 1.21 -6.72
N VAL A 91 -2.80 2.54 -6.85
CA VAL A 91 -3.37 3.27 -7.99
C VAL A 91 -2.33 4.22 -8.56
N SER A 92 -2.16 4.18 -9.89
CA SER A 92 -1.23 5.03 -10.62
C SER A 92 -1.95 5.85 -11.68
N PHE A 93 -1.56 7.10 -11.86
CA PHE A 93 -2.13 7.99 -12.87
C PHE A 93 -1.12 9.05 -13.29
N LYS A 94 -1.35 9.62 -14.48
CA LYS A 94 -0.51 10.67 -15.06
C LYS A 94 -1.36 11.86 -15.44
N PHE A 95 -0.93 13.06 -15.08
CA PHE A 95 -1.74 14.27 -15.28
C PHE A 95 -0.91 15.49 -15.62
N THR A 96 -1.56 16.50 -16.19
CA THR A 96 -0.98 17.84 -16.43
C THR A 96 -1.40 18.82 -15.34
N GLY A 97 -0.55 19.77 -14.99
CA GLY A 97 -0.89 20.89 -14.10
C GLY A 97 -0.24 20.80 -12.72
N ALA A 98 -0.55 21.78 -11.87
CA ALA A 98 0.14 22.02 -10.60
C ALA A 98 -0.76 21.85 -9.37
N LYS A 99 -1.94 21.21 -9.52
CA LYS A 99 -2.81 20.87 -8.39
C LYS A 99 -3.22 19.42 -8.41
N LEU A 100 -3.02 18.75 -7.28
CA LEU A 100 -3.46 17.39 -7.00
C LEU A 100 -3.94 17.32 -5.56
N VAL A 101 -5.22 17.00 -5.37
CA VAL A 101 -5.76 16.57 -4.09
C VAL A 101 -6.27 15.15 -4.26
N LEU A 102 -5.81 14.26 -3.39
CA LEU A 102 -6.28 12.88 -3.31
C LEU A 102 -7.41 12.80 -2.29
N ARG A 103 -8.55 12.20 -2.65
CA ARG A 103 -9.63 11.91 -1.70
C ARG A 103 -9.61 10.44 -1.33
N LEU A 104 -9.48 10.13 -0.04
CA LEU A 104 -9.54 8.76 0.48
C LEU A 104 -10.62 8.66 1.56
N THR A 105 -11.28 7.51 1.66
CA THR A 105 -12.07 7.13 2.83
C THR A 105 -11.41 5.94 3.49
N ASP A 106 -10.75 6.14 4.64
CA ASP A 106 -10.06 5.07 5.36
C ASP A 106 -10.92 4.48 6.49
N ASP A 107 -10.93 3.17 6.64
CA ASP A 107 -11.81 2.52 7.62
C ASP A 107 -11.39 2.76 9.07
N LYS A 108 -10.07 2.76 9.34
CA LYS A 108 -9.54 2.75 10.72
C LYS A 108 -8.66 3.95 11.05
N GLY A 109 -8.15 4.67 10.05
CA GLY A 109 -7.13 5.71 10.18
C GLY A 109 -5.75 5.15 10.52
N LEU A 110 -5.47 3.90 10.14
CA LEU A 110 -4.25 3.18 10.49
C LEU A 110 -3.37 2.86 9.27
N ASN A 111 -3.86 3.13 8.06
CA ASN A 111 -3.11 2.84 6.85
C ASN A 111 -2.04 3.89 6.56
N TYR A 112 -0.90 3.41 6.07
CA TYR A 112 0.17 4.23 5.53
C TYR A 112 0.33 3.95 4.03
N TYR A 113 0.65 5.00 3.28
CA TYR A 113 0.87 4.92 1.84
C TYR A 113 2.18 5.60 1.45
N ASN A 114 2.89 5.03 0.49
CA ASN A 114 3.85 5.81 -0.28
C ASN A 114 3.09 6.56 -1.37
N VAL A 115 3.34 7.86 -1.51
CA VAL A 115 2.98 8.64 -2.69
C VAL A 115 4.26 8.94 -3.46
N ILE A 116 4.42 8.28 -4.60
CA ILE A 116 5.62 8.32 -5.42
C ILE A 116 5.36 9.23 -6.61
N PHE A 117 6.18 10.27 -6.76
CA PHE A 117 6.08 11.23 -7.86
C PHE A 117 7.17 10.92 -8.90
N ASN A 118 6.79 10.78 -10.18
CA ASN A 118 7.70 10.61 -11.31
C ASN A 118 8.76 9.51 -11.10
N HIS A 119 8.35 8.38 -10.50
CA HIS A 119 9.22 7.25 -10.15
C HIS A 119 10.34 7.57 -9.16
N GLN A 120 10.30 8.69 -8.43
CA GLN A 120 11.23 9.00 -7.34
C GLN A 120 10.78 8.28 -6.07
N ASP A 121 11.22 7.03 -5.91
CA ASP A 121 10.80 6.13 -4.85
C ASP A 121 11.80 6.01 -3.68
N ALA A 122 12.99 6.62 -3.80
CA ALA A 122 13.98 6.67 -2.73
C ALA A 122 13.52 7.49 -1.51
N TYR A 123 12.71 8.53 -1.75
CA TYR A 123 12.18 9.43 -0.71
C TYR A 123 10.71 9.75 -1.01
N PRO A 124 9.80 8.76 -0.89
CA PRO A 124 8.40 8.99 -1.18
C PRO A 124 7.77 9.90 -0.13
N TYR A 125 6.69 10.59 -0.49
CA TYR A 125 5.83 11.20 0.54
C TYR A 125 5.08 10.09 1.27
N VAL A 126 5.26 9.97 2.58
CA VAL A 126 4.56 8.98 3.40
C VAL A 126 3.25 9.60 3.91
N LEU A 127 2.14 9.14 3.35
CA LEU A 127 0.79 9.58 3.74
C LEU A 127 0.26 8.66 4.84
N ALA A 128 0.03 9.22 6.03
CA ALA A 128 -0.74 8.57 7.10
C ALA A 128 -2.22 8.89 6.91
N ALA A 129 -3.04 7.88 6.62
CA ALA A 129 -4.45 8.07 6.34
C ALA A 129 -5.23 8.34 7.65
N GLN A 130 -6.12 9.32 7.62
CA GLN A 130 -7.07 9.62 8.68
C GLN A 130 -8.36 8.82 8.49
N LYS A 131 -8.95 8.39 9.59
CA LYS A 131 -10.21 7.63 9.60
C LYS A 131 -11.35 8.46 8.99
N GLY A 132 -12.11 7.86 8.08
CA GLY A 132 -13.19 8.53 7.37
C GLY A 132 -12.71 9.20 6.08
N THR A 133 -13.54 10.07 5.52
CA THR A 133 -13.25 10.73 4.23
C THR A 133 -12.41 11.98 4.43
N HIS A 134 -11.22 12.00 3.84
CA HIS A 134 -10.29 13.12 3.90
C HIS A 134 -9.70 13.43 2.53
N GLU A 135 -9.34 14.71 2.37
CA GLU A 135 -8.66 15.26 1.21
C GLU A 135 -7.22 15.61 1.56
N TYR A 136 -6.28 15.10 0.79
CA TYR A 136 -4.84 15.30 0.97
C TYR A 136 -4.33 16.15 -0.18
N ASP A 137 -4.05 17.42 0.08
CA ASP A 137 -3.45 18.31 -0.91
C ASP A 137 -1.96 18.00 -1.04
N LEU A 138 -1.56 17.54 -2.23
CA LEU A 138 -0.20 17.13 -2.57
C LEU A 138 0.41 18.06 -3.63
N SER A 139 -0.21 19.22 -3.87
CA SER A 139 0.16 20.14 -4.94
C SER A 139 1.59 20.67 -4.81
N TYR A 140 2.09 20.78 -3.57
CA TYR A 140 3.45 21.25 -3.29
C TYR A 140 4.54 20.25 -3.69
N MET A 141 4.20 18.99 -3.98
CA MET A 141 5.13 17.96 -4.47
C MET A 141 5.28 18.00 -6.01
N ILE A 142 4.52 18.84 -6.71
CA ILE A 142 4.50 18.88 -8.17
C ILE A 142 5.61 19.80 -8.67
N GLU A 143 6.63 19.19 -9.28
CA GLU A 143 7.79 19.92 -9.83
C GLU A 143 7.77 20.02 -11.36
N LYS A 144 6.91 19.25 -12.03
CA LYS A 144 6.89 19.09 -13.50
C LYS A 144 5.52 19.42 -14.09
N PRO A 145 5.45 19.95 -15.34
CA PRO A 145 4.18 20.24 -16.02
C PRO A 145 3.31 18.99 -16.24
N VAL A 146 3.96 17.83 -16.39
CA VAL A 146 3.35 16.50 -16.45
C VAL A 146 3.91 15.70 -15.29
N THR A 147 3.02 15.15 -14.48
CA THR A 147 3.39 14.40 -13.28
C THR A 147 2.72 13.03 -13.30
N GLU A 148 3.51 12.01 -13.01
CA GLU A 148 3.05 10.64 -12.77
C GLU A 148 3.06 10.38 -11.27
N VAL A 149 1.98 9.81 -10.75
CA VAL A 149 1.81 9.55 -9.31
C VAL A 149 1.37 8.12 -9.11
N THR A 150 2.02 7.44 -8.18
CA THR A 150 1.57 6.15 -7.64
C THR A 150 1.29 6.29 -6.16
N LEU A 151 0.05 5.99 -5.77
CA LEU A 151 -0.32 5.75 -4.37
C LEU A 151 -0.19 4.26 -4.10
N PHE A 152 0.73 3.86 -3.23
CA PHE A 152 1.05 2.47 -2.93
C PHE A 152 0.80 2.16 -1.45
N LYS A 153 -0.07 1.20 -1.15
CA LYS A 153 -0.41 0.80 0.22
C LYS A 153 0.76 0.09 0.89
N ARG A 154 1.26 0.66 2.00
CA ARG A 154 2.38 0.10 2.78
C ARG A 154 1.92 -0.97 3.76
N THR A 155 0.80 -0.72 4.43
CA THR A 155 0.22 -1.53 5.51
C THR A 155 -0.59 -2.72 4.97
N GLU A 156 -0.83 -3.71 5.82
CA GLU A 156 -1.59 -4.93 5.48
C GLU A 156 -3.08 -4.78 5.81
N GLY A 157 -3.84 -5.88 5.71
CA GLY A 157 -5.28 -5.86 5.98
C GLY A 157 -5.65 -5.57 7.44
N GLU A 158 -4.76 -5.85 8.40
CA GLU A 158 -5.01 -5.56 9.82
C GLU A 158 -5.34 -4.09 10.08
N GLU A 159 -4.65 -3.18 9.36
CA GLU A 159 -4.90 -1.74 9.41
C GLU A 159 -6.19 -1.30 8.71
N GLY A 160 -6.97 -2.23 8.16
CA GLY A 160 -8.12 -1.99 7.30
C GLY A 160 -7.71 -1.61 5.89
N GLY A 161 -8.66 -1.12 5.11
CA GLY A 161 -8.42 -0.59 3.78
C GLY A 161 -8.91 0.83 3.60
N SER A 162 -8.70 1.36 2.40
CA SER A 162 -9.23 2.66 2.02
C SER A 162 -9.97 2.57 0.68
N TYR A 163 -11.10 3.28 0.60
CA TYR A 163 -11.74 3.58 -0.68
C TYR A 163 -11.01 4.75 -1.35
N ILE A 164 -10.74 4.61 -2.64
CA ILE A 164 -10.32 5.75 -3.47
C ILE A 164 -11.56 6.57 -3.81
N GLY A 165 -11.63 7.79 -3.30
CA GLY A 165 -12.74 8.72 -3.50
C GLY A 165 -12.60 9.63 -4.72
N GLY A 166 -11.51 9.47 -5.49
CA GLY A 166 -11.21 10.26 -6.69
C GLY A 166 -10.12 11.30 -6.48
N LEU A 167 -9.90 12.12 -7.50
CA LEU A 167 -8.87 13.17 -7.54
C LEU A 167 -9.52 14.54 -7.74
N ILE A 168 -8.92 15.59 -7.19
CA ILE A 168 -9.25 16.97 -7.52
C ILE A 168 -8.04 17.61 -8.16
N LEU A 169 -8.17 17.96 -9.44
CA LEU A 169 -7.11 18.57 -10.23
C LEU A 169 -7.44 20.04 -10.48
N GLN A 170 -6.44 20.82 -10.92
CA GLN A 170 -6.71 22.17 -11.43
C GLN A 170 -7.69 22.12 -12.61
N ALA A 171 -8.45 23.19 -12.82
CA ALA A 171 -9.30 23.33 -13.98
C ALA A 171 -8.53 23.10 -15.28
N ARG A 172 -9.11 22.33 -16.20
CA ARG A 172 -8.53 21.99 -17.52
C ARG A 172 -7.24 21.16 -17.49
N ALA A 173 -6.78 20.71 -16.31
CA ALA A 173 -5.84 19.58 -16.24
C ALA A 173 -6.38 18.39 -17.05
N LYS A 174 -5.50 17.64 -17.67
CA LYS A 174 -5.84 16.41 -18.38
C LYS A 174 -5.21 15.24 -17.65
N LEU A 175 -5.98 14.17 -17.50
CA LEU A 175 -5.37 12.85 -17.32
C LEU A 175 -4.79 12.41 -18.66
N LEU A 176 -3.58 11.87 -18.60
CA LEU A 176 -2.86 11.33 -19.73
C LEU A 176 -2.94 9.81 -19.70
N THR A 177 -2.60 9.18 -20.82
CA THR A 177 -2.43 7.74 -20.87
C THR A 177 -1.40 7.32 -19.80
N PRO A 178 -1.81 6.46 -18.85
CA PRO A 178 -0.92 5.99 -17.80
C PRO A 178 0.13 5.03 -18.37
N THR A 179 1.26 4.90 -17.67
CA THR A 179 2.26 3.87 -17.99
C THR A 179 1.61 2.50 -17.81
N PRO A 180 1.59 1.61 -18.83
CA PRO A 180 0.97 0.30 -18.72
C PRO A 180 1.59 -0.52 -17.57
N LEU A 181 0.76 -1.34 -16.92
CA LEU A 181 1.26 -2.30 -15.94
C LEU A 181 2.17 -3.35 -16.61
N PRO A 182 3.16 -3.88 -15.89
CA PRO A 182 4.03 -4.89 -16.47
C PRO A 182 3.26 -6.16 -16.85
N GLN A 183 3.68 -6.82 -17.95
CA GLN A 183 3.03 -8.04 -18.43
C GLN A 183 3.36 -9.27 -17.59
N ARG A 184 4.55 -9.28 -16.97
CA ARG A 184 4.94 -10.34 -16.03
C ARG A 184 4.12 -10.20 -14.74
N ARG A 185 3.73 -11.33 -14.15
CA ARG A 185 2.77 -11.39 -13.04
C ARG A 185 3.25 -12.37 -11.98
N ILE A 186 3.34 -11.93 -10.73
CA ILE A 186 3.76 -12.76 -9.58
C ILE A 186 2.72 -12.68 -8.47
N ALA A 187 2.20 -13.82 -8.01
CA ALA A 187 1.39 -13.86 -6.79
C ALA A 187 2.29 -14.23 -5.61
N PHE A 188 2.20 -13.46 -4.52
CA PHE A 188 2.84 -13.78 -3.25
C PHE A 188 1.79 -14.21 -2.24
N TYR A 189 2.00 -15.35 -1.60
CA TYR A 189 1.23 -15.80 -0.44
C TYR A 189 2.18 -15.88 0.75
N GLY A 190 1.91 -15.16 1.83
CA GLY A 190 2.85 -15.17 2.95
C GLY A 190 2.38 -14.55 4.25
N ASP A 191 3.32 -14.42 5.18
CA ASP A 191 3.10 -13.87 6.51
C ASP A 191 3.71 -12.46 6.68
N SER A 192 4.11 -12.12 7.91
CA SER A 192 4.69 -10.83 8.28
C SER A 192 5.98 -10.50 7.52
N VAL A 193 6.76 -11.51 7.13
CA VAL A 193 7.96 -11.31 6.30
C VAL A 193 7.55 -10.84 4.90
N THR A 194 6.46 -11.37 4.34
CA THR A 194 5.95 -10.93 3.04
C THR A 194 5.28 -9.57 3.14
N VAL A 195 4.60 -9.27 4.25
CA VAL A 195 4.06 -7.93 4.52
C VAL A 195 5.17 -6.87 4.57
N GLY A 196 6.35 -7.20 5.11
CA GLY A 196 7.40 -6.21 5.43
C GLY A 196 7.21 -5.59 6.81
N MET A 197 6.76 -6.41 7.78
CA MET A 197 6.56 -6.01 9.16
C MET A 197 7.84 -5.44 9.77
N GLY A 198 7.79 -4.20 10.26
CA GLY A 198 8.90 -3.53 10.95
C GLY A 198 10.18 -3.36 10.11
N ASN A 199 10.12 -3.47 8.79
CA ASN A 199 11.34 -3.52 7.98
C ASN A 199 12.15 -2.22 8.01
N GLU A 200 11.52 -1.07 8.23
CA GLU A 200 12.17 0.24 8.37
C GLU A 200 12.56 0.58 9.82
N ALA A 201 12.22 -0.28 10.79
CA ALA A 201 12.58 -0.07 12.18
C ALA A 201 14.11 -0.13 12.37
N ALA A 202 14.64 0.59 13.36
CA ALA A 202 16.03 0.43 13.75
C ALA A 202 16.30 -1.03 14.20
N HIS A 203 17.54 -1.51 14.05
CA HIS A 203 17.90 -2.90 14.39
C HIS A 203 17.60 -3.28 15.85
N ASN A 204 17.66 -2.32 16.76
CA ASN A 204 17.41 -2.48 18.19
C ASN A 204 16.02 -1.96 18.63
N ALA A 205 15.16 -1.57 17.69
CA ALA A 205 13.81 -1.13 17.97
C ALA A 205 12.81 -2.30 17.88
N PRO A 206 11.67 -2.24 18.61
CA PRO A 206 10.60 -3.21 18.47
C PRO A 206 9.84 -3.03 17.15
N ASP A 207 9.17 -4.10 16.68
CA ASP A 207 8.40 -4.11 15.45
C ASP A 207 6.94 -3.65 15.69
N ASN A 208 6.74 -2.50 16.34
CA ASN A 208 5.41 -2.08 16.81
C ASN A 208 4.92 -0.74 16.24
N ASN A 209 5.76 -0.02 15.48
CA ASN A 209 5.36 1.21 14.82
C ASN A 209 4.75 0.90 13.44
N PRO A 210 3.44 1.14 13.22
CA PRO A 210 2.82 0.85 11.92
C PRO A 210 3.41 1.65 10.76
N ALA A 211 4.01 2.82 11.04
CA ALA A 211 4.69 3.60 10.02
C ALA A 211 5.92 2.88 9.45
N GLU A 212 6.56 1.99 10.22
CA GLU A 212 7.77 1.23 9.84
C GLU A 212 7.46 -0.08 9.10
N LYS A 213 6.17 -0.39 8.88
CA LYS A 213 5.71 -1.49 8.04
C LYS A 213 5.62 -1.00 6.60
N ASN A 214 6.66 -1.21 5.80
CA ASN A 214 6.72 -0.74 4.42
C ASN A 214 6.71 -1.89 3.42
N HIS A 215 5.54 -2.29 2.91
CA HIS A 215 5.47 -3.34 1.90
C HIS A 215 6.23 -3.00 0.61
N TYR A 216 6.45 -1.72 0.27
CA TYR A 216 7.23 -1.32 -0.91
C TYR A 216 8.70 -1.76 -0.80
N LEU A 217 9.21 -1.86 0.44
CA LEU A 217 10.56 -2.35 0.74
C LEU A 217 10.56 -3.80 1.25
N SER A 218 9.46 -4.54 1.06
CA SER A 218 9.44 -6.00 1.26
C SER A 218 10.22 -6.72 0.15
N TYR A 219 10.70 -7.93 0.44
CA TYR A 219 11.42 -8.73 -0.54
C TYR A 219 10.54 -9.02 -1.77
N ALA A 220 9.23 -9.18 -1.55
CA ALA A 220 8.24 -9.45 -2.58
C ALA A 220 8.11 -8.28 -3.56
N ALA A 221 7.86 -7.08 -3.05
CA ALA A 221 7.71 -5.90 -3.89
C ALA A 221 9.03 -5.51 -4.58
N ILE A 222 10.17 -5.64 -3.89
CA ILE A 222 11.49 -5.36 -4.49
C ILE A 222 11.76 -6.36 -5.63
N ALA A 223 11.51 -7.66 -5.42
CA ALA A 223 11.72 -8.67 -6.46
C ALA A 223 10.80 -8.46 -7.67
N ALA A 224 9.53 -8.12 -7.43
CA ALA A 224 8.60 -7.82 -8.51
C ALA A 224 9.07 -6.62 -9.37
N ARG A 225 9.55 -5.55 -8.72
CA ARG A 225 10.14 -4.40 -9.44
C ARG A 225 11.40 -4.78 -10.22
N ASP A 226 12.31 -5.55 -9.61
CA ASP A 226 13.54 -6.04 -10.28
C ASP A 226 13.23 -6.89 -11.52
N LEU A 227 12.12 -7.64 -11.50
CA LEU A 227 11.69 -8.51 -12.59
C LEU A 227 10.81 -7.81 -13.63
N ASN A 228 10.52 -6.51 -13.44
CA ASN A 228 9.50 -5.77 -14.17
C ASN A 228 8.18 -6.55 -14.23
N ALA A 229 7.66 -6.91 -13.06
CA ALA A 229 6.45 -7.68 -12.90
C ALA A 229 5.41 -6.93 -12.07
N GLU A 230 4.16 -7.00 -12.51
CA GLU A 230 3.02 -6.75 -11.66
C GLU A 230 2.97 -7.85 -10.58
N PHE A 231 2.48 -7.52 -9.39
CA PHE A 231 2.30 -8.51 -8.36
C PHE A 231 1.05 -8.29 -7.52
N HIS A 232 0.49 -9.38 -7.02
CA HIS A 232 -0.53 -9.39 -5.98
C HIS A 232 0.08 -10.00 -4.72
N SER A 233 0.01 -9.30 -3.58
CA SER A 233 0.50 -9.81 -2.29
C SER A 233 -0.64 -10.15 -1.34
N ILE A 234 -0.84 -11.44 -1.13
CA ILE A 234 -1.84 -12.04 -0.24
C ILE A 234 -1.08 -12.42 1.03
N ALA A 235 -0.88 -11.46 1.92
CA ALA A 235 -0.07 -11.66 3.11
C ALA A 235 -0.69 -11.04 4.35
N LYS A 236 -0.53 -11.73 5.49
CA LYS A 236 -1.00 -11.27 6.79
C LYS A 236 0.00 -11.64 7.88
N SER A 237 0.41 -10.67 8.69
CA SER A 237 1.29 -10.90 9.83
C SER A 237 0.65 -11.88 10.81
N GLY A 238 1.42 -12.90 11.21
CA GLY A 238 0.96 -13.92 12.15
C GLY A 238 0.13 -15.06 11.53
N ILE A 239 -0.08 -15.08 10.22
CA ILE A 239 -0.81 -16.17 9.55
C ILE A 239 0.08 -17.41 9.38
N GLY A 240 -0.49 -18.59 9.61
CA GLY A 240 0.12 -19.87 9.29
C GLY A 240 -0.75 -20.71 8.35
N VAL A 241 -0.27 -21.90 8.02
CA VAL A 241 -1.00 -22.88 7.18
C VAL A 241 -1.90 -23.77 8.05
N LEU A 242 -1.37 -24.30 9.15
CA LEU A 242 -2.07 -25.14 10.12
C LEU A 242 -2.56 -24.33 11.32
N VAL A 243 -1.76 -23.38 11.79
CA VAL A 243 -2.05 -22.59 13.00
C VAL A 243 -1.55 -21.16 12.86
N SER A 244 -2.36 -20.20 13.29
CA SER A 244 -2.05 -18.76 13.27
C SER A 244 -2.08 -18.16 14.68
N TRP A 245 -1.67 -16.90 14.79
CA TRP A 245 -1.82 -16.11 16.02
C TRP A 245 -3.27 -15.71 16.32
N PHE A 246 -4.19 -15.99 15.39
CA PHE A 246 -5.63 -15.77 15.43
C PHE A 246 -6.37 -17.03 14.94
N ASP A 247 -7.71 -16.97 14.85
CA ASP A 247 -8.63 -18.11 14.69
C ASP A 247 -8.85 -18.59 13.25
N PHE A 248 -7.99 -18.18 12.31
CA PHE A 248 -8.04 -18.62 10.91
C PHE A 248 -6.64 -18.75 10.31
N THR A 249 -6.52 -19.55 9.26
CA THR A 249 -5.25 -19.85 8.59
C THR A 249 -5.26 -19.36 7.14
N MET A 250 -4.10 -19.39 6.48
CA MET A 250 -3.98 -18.99 5.09
C MET A 250 -4.94 -19.77 4.16
N PRO A 251 -5.15 -21.10 4.32
CA PRO A 251 -6.19 -21.82 3.58
C PRO A 251 -7.61 -21.25 3.68
N ALA A 252 -7.98 -20.56 4.75
CA ALA A 252 -9.29 -19.90 4.88
C ALA A 252 -9.31 -18.47 4.28
N TYR A 253 -8.14 -17.87 4.11
CA TYR A 253 -7.98 -16.44 3.80
C TYR A 253 -7.50 -16.18 2.36
N PHE A 254 -6.82 -17.14 1.73
CA PHE A 254 -6.10 -16.96 0.45
C PHE A 254 -7.00 -16.59 -0.73
N ASP A 255 -8.30 -16.90 -0.68
CA ASP A 255 -9.25 -16.71 -1.76
C ASP A 255 -10.11 -15.46 -1.60
N GLN A 256 -9.82 -14.63 -0.61
CA GLN A 256 -10.61 -13.44 -0.33
C GLN A 256 -10.29 -12.29 -1.27
N LEU A 257 -11.32 -11.49 -1.55
CA LEU A 257 -11.19 -10.21 -2.25
C LEU A 257 -10.67 -9.13 -1.31
N ARG A 258 -11.10 -9.11 -0.04
CA ARG A 258 -10.66 -8.13 0.96
C ARG A 258 -9.85 -8.75 2.10
N ALA A 259 -8.91 -7.97 2.64
CA ALA A 259 -7.82 -8.44 3.50
C ALA A 259 -8.04 -8.27 5.01
N GLU A 260 -9.11 -7.61 5.46
CA GLU A 260 -9.21 -7.07 6.82
C GLU A 260 -9.22 -8.16 7.90
N SER A 261 -9.93 -9.26 7.64
CA SER A 261 -10.08 -10.43 8.50
C SER A 261 -10.49 -11.64 7.66
N ASN A 262 -10.71 -12.79 8.29
CA ASN A 262 -11.48 -13.86 7.65
C ASN A 262 -12.88 -13.35 7.32
N ASN A 263 -13.32 -13.47 6.07
CA ASN A 263 -14.59 -12.94 5.58
C ASN A 263 -15.09 -13.69 4.33
N ASP A 264 -16.35 -13.44 3.96
CA ASP A 264 -17.02 -14.15 2.87
C ASP A 264 -16.78 -13.55 1.48
N SER A 265 -15.95 -12.51 1.37
CA SER A 265 -15.60 -11.95 0.05
C SER A 265 -14.75 -12.97 -0.72
N LYS A 266 -14.92 -13.02 -2.05
CA LYS A 266 -14.21 -13.99 -2.90
C LYS A 266 -13.54 -13.30 -4.07
N TRP A 267 -12.26 -13.58 -4.24
CA TRP A 267 -11.47 -13.20 -5.40
C TRP A 267 -11.84 -14.09 -6.58
N ASP A 268 -12.16 -13.44 -7.70
CA ASP A 268 -12.31 -14.14 -8.97
C ASP A 268 -10.93 -14.33 -9.62
N PHE A 269 -10.40 -15.55 -9.46
CA PHE A 269 -9.10 -15.93 -10.01
C PHE A 269 -9.02 -15.85 -11.54
N SER A 270 -10.15 -15.79 -12.27
CA SER A 270 -10.11 -15.63 -13.73
C SER A 270 -9.67 -14.24 -14.18
N GLN A 271 -9.81 -13.23 -13.32
CA GLN A 271 -9.46 -11.84 -13.66
C GLN A 271 -7.95 -11.61 -13.74
N TRP A 272 -7.17 -12.44 -13.06
CA TRP A 272 -5.72 -12.27 -12.99
C TRP A 272 -5.02 -13.60 -12.70
N GLN A 273 -4.14 -14.02 -13.61
CA GLN A 273 -3.39 -15.28 -13.51
C GLN A 273 -1.89 -15.01 -13.46
N PRO A 274 -1.18 -15.37 -12.38
CA PRO A 274 0.26 -15.19 -12.30
C PRO A 274 1.00 -16.15 -13.22
N HIS A 275 2.18 -15.73 -13.68
CA HIS A 275 3.16 -16.64 -14.26
C HIS A 275 3.99 -17.34 -13.18
N VAL A 276 4.14 -16.71 -12.01
CA VAL A 276 4.89 -17.24 -10.87
C VAL A 276 4.07 -17.09 -9.59
N VAL A 277 4.00 -18.15 -8.78
CA VAL A 277 3.44 -18.11 -7.42
C VAL A 277 4.57 -18.33 -6.43
N VAL A 278 4.76 -17.40 -5.49
CA VAL A 278 5.72 -17.51 -4.39
C VAL A 278 4.94 -17.71 -3.10
N VAL A 279 5.25 -18.78 -2.36
CA VAL A 279 4.60 -19.09 -1.09
C VAL A 279 5.65 -19.07 0.01
N ASN A 280 5.65 -18.05 0.86
CA ASN A 280 6.56 -17.91 2.00
C ASN A 280 5.77 -17.92 3.31
N LEU A 281 5.57 -19.13 3.85
CA LEU A 281 4.73 -19.43 5.01
C LEU A 281 5.44 -20.44 5.92
N LEU A 282 4.76 -20.83 6.99
CA LEU A 282 5.22 -21.74 8.06
C LEU A 282 6.02 -21.10 9.18
N GLN A 283 6.49 -19.85 9.08
CA GLN A 283 7.22 -19.21 10.18
C GLN A 283 6.37 -19.11 11.47
N ASN A 284 5.07 -18.86 11.34
CA ASN A 284 4.17 -18.84 12.49
C ASN A 284 3.83 -20.25 12.96
N ASP A 285 3.63 -21.20 12.03
CA ASP A 285 3.41 -22.61 12.37
C ASP A 285 4.57 -23.16 13.20
N SER A 286 5.81 -22.89 12.78
CA SER A 286 7.02 -23.33 13.50
C SER A 286 7.06 -22.77 14.91
N TRP A 287 6.84 -21.47 15.07
CA TRP A 287 6.86 -20.87 16.39
C TRP A 287 5.74 -21.41 17.29
N LEU A 288 4.53 -21.54 16.75
CA LEU A 288 3.35 -21.93 17.52
C LEU A 288 3.31 -23.42 17.86
N ILE A 289 3.91 -24.29 17.04
CA ILE A 289 4.02 -25.73 17.29
C ILE A 289 5.25 -26.03 18.16
N ASP A 290 6.41 -25.44 17.87
CA ASP A 290 7.65 -25.80 18.53
C ASP A 290 7.85 -25.09 19.88
N ASN A 291 7.37 -23.85 20.02
CA ASN A 291 7.56 -23.05 21.25
C ASN A 291 6.27 -22.93 22.06
N GLU A 292 5.20 -22.39 21.47
CA GLU A 292 3.95 -22.11 22.21
C GLU A 292 3.06 -23.34 22.43
N LYS A 293 3.33 -24.45 21.71
CA LYS A 293 2.57 -25.70 21.78
C LYS A 293 1.05 -25.50 21.58
N ARG A 294 0.65 -24.53 20.74
CA ARG A 294 -0.76 -24.25 20.42
C ARG A 294 -1.42 -25.36 19.62
N LEU A 295 -0.61 -26.10 18.86
CA LEU A 295 -1.03 -27.26 18.08
C LEU A 295 0.02 -28.36 18.24
N ASN A 296 -0.41 -29.59 18.48
CA ASN A 296 0.45 -30.77 18.47
C ASN A 296 0.32 -31.46 17.12
N ALA A 297 1.21 -31.14 16.18
CA ALA A 297 1.23 -31.71 14.84
C ALA A 297 2.51 -32.53 14.63
N THR A 298 2.37 -33.71 14.05
CA THR A 298 3.47 -34.55 13.63
C THR A 298 4.15 -34.01 12.37
N PRO A 299 5.42 -34.36 12.10
CA PRO A 299 6.10 -34.04 10.84
C PRO A 299 5.30 -34.40 9.58
N ALA A 300 4.57 -35.53 9.62
CA ALA A 300 3.74 -35.99 8.51
C ALA A 300 2.52 -35.07 8.29
N GLU A 301 1.85 -34.66 9.37
CA GLU A 301 0.71 -33.73 9.28
C GLU A 301 1.13 -32.35 8.79
N ILE A 302 2.29 -31.84 9.22
CA ILE A 302 2.82 -30.55 8.75
C ILE A 302 3.12 -30.61 7.24
N SER A 303 3.84 -31.63 6.80
CA SER A 303 4.18 -31.83 5.38
C SER A 303 2.92 -32.01 4.53
N GLN A 304 1.94 -32.77 5.02
CA GLN A 304 0.69 -33.03 4.32
C GLN A 304 -0.18 -31.77 4.20
N ALA A 305 -0.31 -30.97 5.26
CA ALA A 305 -1.08 -29.73 5.23
C ALA A 305 -0.46 -28.71 4.25
N TYR A 306 0.86 -28.59 4.22
CA TYR A 306 1.54 -27.74 3.24
C TYR A 306 1.31 -28.26 1.81
N TYR A 307 1.45 -29.57 1.59
CA TYR A 307 1.13 -30.22 0.31
C TYR A 307 -0.29 -29.89 -0.18
N GLU A 308 -1.30 -30.02 0.69
CA GLU A 308 -2.71 -29.74 0.36
C GLU A 308 -2.95 -28.28 0.00
N PHE A 309 -2.32 -27.37 0.73
CA PHE A 309 -2.43 -25.94 0.44
C PHE A 309 -1.78 -25.58 -0.91
N ILE A 310 -0.60 -26.13 -1.21
CA ILE A 310 0.04 -25.92 -2.52
C ILE A 310 -0.81 -26.50 -3.66
N GLN A 311 -1.41 -27.69 -3.49
CA GLN A 311 -2.35 -28.23 -4.48
C GLN A 311 -3.58 -27.35 -4.68
N THR A 312 -4.11 -26.78 -3.60
CA THR A 312 -5.22 -25.81 -3.66
C THR A 312 -4.83 -24.60 -4.51
N LEU A 313 -3.66 -24.00 -4.28
CA LEU A 313 -3.18 -22.88 -5.08
C LEU A 313 -2.91 -23.27 -6.53
N ARG A 314 -2.33 -24.44 -6.80
CA ARG A 314 -2.11 -24.96 -8.16
C ARG A 314 -3.43 -25.13 -8.92
N SER A 315 -4.50 -25.52 -8.25
CA SER A 315 -5.83 -25.59 -8.87
C SER A 315 -6.38 -24.22 -9.31
N LYS A 316 -5.95 -23.14 -8.64
CA LYS A 316 -6.33 -21.75 -8.97
C LYS A 316 -5.39 -21.09 -9.98
N HIS A 317 -4.15 -21.59 -10.08
CA HIS A 317 -3.08 -21.07 -10.91
C HIS A 317 -2.39 -22.20 -11.71
N PRO A 318 -3.11 -22.89 -12.61
CA PRO A 318 -2.64 -24.13 -13.22
C PRO A 318 -1.37 -23.98 -14.06
N ASP A 319 -1.16 -22.81 -14.67
CA ASP A 319 -0.02 -22.56 -15.58
C ASP A 319 1.21 -21.97 -14.89
N ALA A 320 1.07 -21.57 -13.61
CA ALA A 320 2.11 -20.84 -12.90
C ALA A 320 3.29 -21.75 -12.48
N HIS A 321 4.48 -21.16 -12.44
CA HIS A 321 5.64 -21.77 -11.78
C HIS A 321 5.57 -21.49 -10.27
N PHE A 322 5.56 -22.55 -9.46
CA PHE A 322 5.50 -22.44 -8.00
C PHE A 322 6.89 -22.40 -7.38
N ILE A 323 7.08 -21.43 -6.48
CA ILE A 323 8.29 -21.28 -5.68
C ILE A 323 7.87 -21.33 -4.21
N CYS A 324 8.14 -22.45 -3.56
CA CYS A 324 7.95 -22.62 -2.12
C CYS A 324 9.16 -22.02 -1.40
N ALA A 325 8.96 -20.84 -0.82
CA ALA A 325 9.97 -20.12 -0.07
C ALA A 325 9.84 -20.41 1.44
N LEU A 326 10.97 -20.39 2.16
CA LEU A 326 10.99 -20.26 3.61
C LEU A 326 12.03 -19.21 4.03
N GLY A 327 11.80 -18.56 5.17
CA GLY A 327 12.70 -17.57 5.74
C GLY A 327 12.20 -16.13 5.53
N SER A 328 12.93 -15.09 5.92
CA SER A 328 14.33 -15.03 6.35
C SER A 328 14.52 -14.98 7.86
N MET A 329 13.53 -15.48 8.59
CA MET A 329 13.58 -15.63 10.04
C MET A 329 14.13 -17.01 10.41
N ASP A 330 13.97 -17.43 11.66
CA ASP A 330 14.66 -18.60 12.19
C ASP A 330 14.07 -19.96 11.78
N ILE A 331 12.98 -19.98 10.99
CA ILE A 331 12.49 -21.21 10.36
C ILE A 331 13.54 -21.90 9.47
N THR A 332 14.52 -21.14 8.96
CA THR A 332 15.67 -21.64 8.19
C THR A 332 16.97 -21.67 9.00
N ARG A 333 16.90 -21.69 10.35
CA ARG A 333 18.08 -21.88 11.22
C ARG A 333 18.67 -23.29 11.08
N ASP A 334 17.80 -24.28 10.85
CA ASP A 334 18.15 -25.67 10.58
C ASP A 334 17.29 -26.22 9.44
N ASN A 335 17.43 -27.51 9.15
CA ASN A 335 16.78 -28.17 8.01
C ASN A 335 15.44 -28.84 8.36
N GLN A 336 14.92 -28.70 9.59
CA GLN A 336 13.70 -29.39 9.99
C GLN A 336 12.49 -28.92 9.17
N TRP A 337 12.17 -27.62 9.24
CA TRP A 337 11.03 -27.03 8.54
C TRP A 337 11.20 -26.98 7.01
N PRO A 338 12.38 -26.61 6.47
CA PRO A 338 12.67 -26.79 5.04
C PRO A 338 12.47 -28.24 4.57
N GLY A 339 12.77 -29.22 5.42
CA GLY A 339 12.55 -30.64 5.14
C GLY A 339 11.08 -31.01 4.92
N TYR A 340 10.14 -30.41 5.65
CA TYR A 340 8.71 -30.64 5.47
C TYR A 340 8.21 -30.13 4.11
N VAL A 341 8.70 -28.96 3.69
CA VAL A 341 8.41 -28.40 2.36
C VAL A 341 9.05 -29.24 1.26
N THR A 342 10.29 -29.72 1.45
CA THR A 342 10.93 -30.65 0.52
C THR A 342 10.11 -31.94 0.37
N GLN A 343 9.58 -32.48 1.46
CA GLN A 343 8.71 -33.67 1.42
C GLN A 343 7.41 -33.41 0.66
N ALA A 344 6.74 -32.29 0.91
CA ALA A 344 5.53 -31.89 0.19
C ALA A 344 5.79 -31.75 -1.33
N ILE A 345 6.87 -31.08 -1.73
CA ILE A 345 7.27 -30.91 -3.13
C ILE A 345 7.58 -32.26 -3.78
N LYS A 346 8.28 -33.15 -3.07
CA LYS A 346 8.58 -34.51 -3.56
C LYS A 346 7.29 -35.28 -3.84
N GLN A 347 6.30 -35.19 -2.96
CA GLN A 347 4.99 -35.83 -3.15
C GLN A 347 4.25 -35.26 -4.36
N ILE A 348 4.28 -33.94 -4.58
CA ILE A 348 3.72 -33.31 -5.78
C ILE A 348 4.40 -33.86 -7.04
N LYS A 349 5.73 -33.89 -7.07
CA LYS A 349 6.51 -34.39 -8.23
C LYS A 349 6.34 -35.89 -8.49
N GLN A 350 6.00 -36.68 -7.47
CA GLN A 350 5.68 -38.10 -7.63
C GLN A 350 4.33 -38.31 -8.33
N GLN A 351 3.37 -37.40 -8.13
CA GLN A 351 2.05 -37.45 -8.78
C GLN A 351 2.04 -36.76 -10.15
N ASP A 352 2.85 -35.72 -10.30
CA ASP A 352 3.02 -34.94 -11.53
C ASP A 352 4.51 -34.67 -11.76
N ALA A 353 5.16 -35.53 -12.54
CA ALA A 353 6.58 -35.39 -12.86
C ALA A 353 6.90 -34.10 -13.65
N GLY A 354 5.89 -33.49 -14.30
CA GLY A 354 6.01 -32.23 -15.04
C GLY A 354 5.76 -30.98 -14.18
N ALA A 355 5.51 -31.15 -12.88
CA ALA A 355 5.20 -30.06 -11.97
C ALA A 355 6.29 -28.97 -11.96
N LYS A 356 5.90 -27.76 -12.40
CA LYS A 356 6.71 -26.54 -12.30
C LYS A 356 6.73 -26.03 -10.86
N ILE A 357 7.51 -26.68 -10.01
CA ILE A 357 7.59 -26.36 -8.58
C ILE A 357 9.01 -26.55 -8.05
N ASP A 358 9.50 -25.54 -7.34
CA ASP A 358 10.83 -25.54 -6.72
C ASP A 358 10.80 -24.93 -5.32
N GLN A 359 11.84 -25.23 -4.53
CA GLN A 359 12.06 -24.66 -3.21
C GLN A 359 13.15 -23.59 -3.26
N ILE A 360 13.00 -22.55 -2.44
CA ILE A 360 14.06 -21.58 -2.15
C ILE A 360 14.06 -21.27 -0.65
N GLU A 361 15.24 -21.05 -0.08
CA GLU A 361 15.39 -20.66 1.32
C GLU A 361 16.04 -19.27 1.40
N PHE A 362 15.55 -18.43 2.28
CA PHE A 362 16.17 -17.16 2.65
C PHE A 362 16.93 -17.37 3.95
N ASP A 363 18.25 -17.19 3.91
CA ASP A 363 19.12 -17.68 4.98
C ASP A 363 18.84 -16.95 6.31
N TYR A 364 18.84 -17.69 7.41
CA TYR A 364 18.75 -17.08 8.74
C TYR A 364 20.09 -16.45 9.10
N THR A 365 20.10 -15.15 9.37
CA THR A 365 21.34 -14.38 9.60
C THR A 365 21.74 -14.25 11.06
N GLY A 366 21.02 -14.90 11.98
CA GLY A 366 21.18 -14.70 13.43
C GLY A 366 20.38 -13.51 13.98
N TYR A 367 19.71 -12.73 13.12
CA TYR A 367 18.87 -11.61 13.54
C TYR A 367 17.51 -12.11 14.05
N GLY A 368 17.19 -11.87 15.32
CA GLY A 368 16.03 -12.46 16.01
C GLY A 368 14.71 -11.70 15.90
N ALA A 369 14.64 -10.61 15.12
CA ALA A 369 13.42 -9.84 14.88
C ALA A 369 12.98 -9.96 13.41
N HIS A 370 11.91 -9.26 13.01
CA HIS A 370 11.49 -9.26 11.61
C HIS A 370 12.59 -8.68 10.69
N PRO A 371 12.79 -9.22 9.47
CA PRO A 371 13.83 -8.75 8.56
C PRO A 371 13.77 -7.24 8.33
N ARG A 372 14.93 -6.55 8.43
CA ARG A 372 15.04 -5.13 8.05
C ARG A 372 15.19 -5.01 6.54
N VAL A 373 15.16 -3.77 6.03
CA VAL A 373 15.33 -3.47 4.60
C VAL A 373 16.57 -4.17 4.01
N GLU A 374 17.69 -4.24 4.74
CA GLU A 374 18.90 -4.91 4.25
C GLU A 374 18.72 -6.43 4.02
N GLN A 375 17.99 -7.13 4.88
CA GLN A 375 17.65 -8.55 4.68
C GLN A 375 16.66 -8.69 3.52
N HIS A 376 15.64 -7.81 3.44
CA HIS A 376 14.71 -7.82 2.33
C HIS A 376 15.38 -7.61 0.97
N LEU A 377 16.37 -6.72 0.87
CA LEU A 377 17.17 -6.53 -0.35
C LEU A 377 17.94 -7.79 -0.74
N LYS A 378 18.58 -8.46 0.22
CA LYS A 378 19.28 -9.74 -0.03
C LYS A 378 18.32 -10.83 -0.51
N ASN A 379 17.16 -10.93 0.13
CA ASN A 379 16.13 -11.91 -0.22
C ASN A 379 15.52 -11.63 -1.60
N ALA A 380 15.25 -10.36 -1.90
CA ALA A 380 14.74 -9.96 -3.21
C ALA A 380 15.73 -10.28 -4.32
N LYS A 381 17.04 -10.00 -4.10
CA LYS A 381 18.08 -10.35 -5.06
C LYS A 381 18.16 -11.86 -5.30
N LYS A 382 18.13 -12.65 -4.22
CA LYS A 382 18.14 -14.13 -4.28
C LYS A 382 16.92 -14.66 -5.04
N LEU A 383 15.73 -14.17 -4.70
CA LEU A 383 14.47 -14.55 -5.33
C LEU A 383 14.43 -14.17 -6.81
N SER A 384 14.83 -12.96 -7.16
CA SER A 384 14.75 -12.47 -8.54
C SER A 384 15.72 -13.23 -9.45
N ALA A 385 16.93 -13.53 -8.98
CA ALA A 385 17.86 -14.39 -9.71
C ALA A 385 17.28 -15.80 -9.93
N PHE A 386 16.63 -16.35 -8.90
CA PHE A 386 15.99 -17.66 -8.98
C PHE A 386 14.81 -17.68 -9.96
N ILE A 387 13.94 -16.66 -9.93
CA ILE A 387 12.82 -16.56 -10.87
C ILE A 387 13.33 -16.45 -12.31
N ARG A 388 14.33 -15.59 -12.59
CA ARG A 388 14.93 -15.50 -13.94
C ARG A 388 15.43 -16.85 -14.43
N GLN A 389 16.11 -17.61 -13.57
CA GLN A 389 16.59 -18.96 -13.89
C GLN A 389 15.45 -19.93 -14.26
N LYS A 390 14.30 -19.84 -13.57
CA LYS A 390 13.19 -20.79 -13.75
C LYS A 390 12.21 -20.42 -14.85
N THR A 391 12.09 -19.14 -15.17
CA THR A 391 11.08 -18.62 -16.10
C THR A 391 11.65 -18.12 -17.42
N ALA A 392 12.98 -18.10 -17.57
CA ALA A 392 13.68 -17.48 -18.69
C ALA A 392 13.34 -15.99 -18.89
N TRP A 393 12.88 -15.30 -17.85
CA TRP A 393 12.67 -13.86 -17.88
C TRP A 393 14.02 -13.13 -18.03
N SER A 394 14.24 -12.49 -19.18
CA SER A 394 15.39 -11.61 -19.45
C SER A 394 15.14 -10.19 -18.95
N ASP A 395 16.22 -9.42 -18.76
CA ASP A 395 16.14 -8.03 -18.29
C ASP A 395 15.56 -7.06 -19.34
N ASP A 396 15.42 -7.48 -20.61
CA ASP A 396 14.84 -6.67 -21.69
C ASP A 396 13.29 -6.68 -21.72
N GLY A 397 12.66 -7.38 -20.78
CA GLY A 397 11.20 -7.49 -20.70
C GLY A 397 10.56 -8.38 -21.77
N SER A 398 11.34 -9.01 -22.64
CA SER A 398 10.82 -10.01 -23.58
C SER A 398 10.55 -11.34 -22.87
N THR A 399 9.53 -12.06 -23.34
CA THR A 399 9.40 -13.51 -23.14
C THR A 399 9.86 -14.14 -24.43
N GLN A 400 10.92 -14.97 -24.41
CA GLN A 400 11.28 -15.80 -25.57
C GLN A 400 10.23 -16.86 -25.86
#